data_AF-A0A8X6IXW5-F1
#
_entry.id   AF-A0A8X6IXW5-F1
#
_cell.length_a   1.000
_cell.length_b   1.000
_cell.length_c   1.000
_cell.angle_alpha   90.00
_cell.angle_beta   90.00
_cell.angle_gamma   90.00
#
_symmetry.space_group_name_H-M   'P 1'
#
loop_
_entity.id
_entity.type
_entity.pdbx_description
1 polymer ?
#
loop_
_entity_poly.entity_id
_entity_poly.type
_entity_poly.pdbx_seq_one_letter_code
_entity_poly.pdbx_strand_id
1 'polypeptide(L)'
;MRGRQKDRTHINVNDKYTVLASGELILHRVDDSDGKRNFKCRARHKLTGELVLSPTTGKVIVTEPHSPMGPRITFSQSQVRAEEGSYVRIPCVSTAQPAPDYRLVIIIDNYTY
;
A
#
# COMPACT_ATOMS: atom_id res chain seq x y z
N MET A 1 23.70 -6.00 -23.53
CA MET A 1 24.31 -6.54 -22.29
C MET A 1 23.46 -6.13 -21.10
N ARG A 2 23.24 -7.07 -20.18
CA ARG A 2 22.27 -7.01 -19.07
C ARG A 2 22.65 -5.94 -18.05
N GLY A 3 21.66 -5.19 -17.56
CA GLY A 3 21.81 -4.20 -16.50
C GLY A 3 20.62 -4.22 -15.53
N ARG A 4 20.44 -5.35 -14.85
CA ARG A 4 19.78 -5.54 -13.54
C ARG A 4 18.70 -4.50 -13.17
N GLN A 5 17.45 -4.76 -13.56
CA GLN A 5 16.28 -4.19 -12.89
C GLN A 5 16.33 -4.70 -11.44
N LYS A 6 16.85 -3.87 -10.53
CA LYS A 6 16.79 -4.14 -9.10
C LYS A 6 15.34 -3.92 -8.69
N ASP A 7 14.51 -4.93 -8.94
CA ASP A 7 13.18 -5.00 -8.35
C ASP A 7 13.39 -5.06 -6.82
N ARG A 8 13.39 -3.87 -6.21
CA ARG A 8 13.59 -3.69 -4.78
C ARG A 8 12.28 -4.03 -4.09
N THR A 9 11.91 -5.31 -4.08
CA THR A 9 10.96 -5.85 -3.11
C THR A 9 11.69 -6.28 -1.84
N HIS A 10 12.64 -5.46 -1.37
CA HIS A 10 13.07 -5.57 0.02
C HIS A 10 11.88 -5.09 0.86
N ILE A 11 11.17 -6.02 1.49
CA ILE A 11 10.06 -5.70 2.37
C ILE A 11 10.66 -5.12 3.66
N ASN A 12 10.96 -3.82 3.63
CA ASN A 12 11.33 -3.12 4.84
C ASN A 12 10.04 -2.74 5.58
N VAL A 13 9.68 -3.57 6.55
CA VAL A 13 8.50 -3.37 7.42
C VAL A 13 8.57 -2.04 8.19
N ASN A 14 9.77 -1.43 8.27
CA ASN A 14 9.97 -0.16 8.95
C ASN A 14 9.85 1.07 8.04
N ASP A 15 9.68 0.92 6.73
CA ASP A 15 9.53 2.06 5.82
C ASP A 15 8.23 2.83 6.12
N LYS A 16 8.32 4.16 6.17
CA LYS A 16 7.16 5.05 6.37
C LYS A 16 6.20 5.04 5.15
N TYR A 17 6.72 4.76 3.97
CA TYR A 17 5.99 4.82 2.70
C TYR A 17 6.14 3.51 1.95
N THR A 18 5.03 2.91 1.50
CA THR A 18 5.02 1.69 0.68
C THR A 18 4.16 1.91 -0.54
N VAL A 19 4.67 1.59 -1.73
CA VAL A 19 3.86 1.55 -2.96
C VAL A 19 3.51 0.10 -3.26
N LEU A 20 2.22 -0.17 -3.46
CA LEU A 20 1.73 -1.49 -3.86
C LEU A 20 2.00 -1.74 -5.35
N ALA A 21 2.05 -2.99 -5.76
CA ALA A 21 2.25 -3.36 -7.17
C ALA A 21 1.12 -2.83 -8.09
N SER A 22 -0.06 -2.63 -7.51
CA SER A 22 -1.25 -2.02 -8.12
C SER A 22 -1.17 -0.48 -8.22
N GLY A 23 -0.21 0.17 -7.56
CA GLY A 23 0.09 1.59 -7.70
C GLY A 23 -0.36 2.50 -6.55
N GLU A 24 -1.07 1.98 -5.54
CA GLU A 24 -1.46 2.74 -4.36
C GLU A 24 -0.26 3.02 -3.45
N LEU A 25 -0.27 4.20 -2.82
CA LEU A 25 0.70 4.61 -1.82
C LEU A 25 0.09 4.45 -0.42
N ILE A 26 0.72 3.61 0.40
CA ILE A 26 0.38 3.38 1.80
C ILE A 26 1.37 4.14 2.68
N LEU A 27 0.85 4.91 3.63
CA LEU A 27 1.63 5.58 4.67
C LEU A 27 1.47 4.83 5.98
N HIS A 28 2.59 4.55 6.64
CA HIS A 28 2.63 3.88 7.94
C HIS A 28 2.91 4.88 9.05
N ARG A 29 2.26 4.71 10.21
CA ARG A 29 2.44 5.58 11.38
C ARG A 29 2.34 7.08 11.01
N VAL A 30 1.19 7.43 10.43
CA VAL A 30 0.90 8.79 9.98
C VAL A 30 0.92 9.75 11.16
N ASP A 31 1.59 10.87 10.98
CA ASP A 31 1.69 11.96 11.96
C ASP A 31 1.36 13.31 11.29
N ASP A 32 1.24 14.38 12.08
CA ASP A 32 0.92 15.73 11.56
C ASP A 32 1.92 16.26 10.54
N SER A 33 3.16 15.74 10.51
CA SER A 33 4.15 16.14 9.51
C SER A 33 3.76 15.66 8.11
N ASP A 34 3.04 14.54 8.00
CA ASP A 34 2.57 14.02 6.72
C ASP A 34 1.45 14.87 6.11
N GLY A 35 0.65 15.55 6.95
CA GLY A 35 -0.40 16.46 6.46
C GLY A 35 0.16 17.70 5.74
N LYS A 36 1.42 18.05 5.99
CA LYS A 36 2.13 19.14 5.31
C LYS A 36 2.78 18.70 4.00
N ARG A 37 2.86 17.39 3.74
CA ARG A 37 3.48 16.83 2.53
C ARG A 37 2.50 16.79 1.37
N ASN A 38 3.07 16.87 0.18
CA ASN A 38 2.37 16.82 -1.10
C ASN A 38 2.79 15.55 -1.83
N PHE A 39 1.82 14.74 -2.25
CA PHE A 39 2.07 13.47 -2.94
C PHE A 39 1.59 13.56 -4.39
N LYS A 40 2.40 13.05 -5.33
CA LYS A 40 2.04 12.95 -6.76
C LYS A 40 2.32 11.55 -7.26
N CYS A 41 1.44 11.06 -8.13
CA CYS A 41 1.68 9.80 -8.84
C CYS A 41 2.59 10.06 -10.05
N ARG A 42 3.51 9.14 -10.32
CA ARG A 42 4.36 9.15 -11.52
C ARG A 42 4.14 7.85 -12.27
N ALA A 43 3.50 7.94 -13.42
CA ALA A 43 3.29 6.82 -14.32
C ALA A 43 4.43 6.75 -15.36
N ARG A 44 4.83 5.54 -15.71
CA ARG A 44 5.80 5.29 -16.79
C ARG A 44 5.17 4.40 -17.84
N HIS A 45 5.12 4.87 -19.08
CA HIS A 45 4.69 4.04 -20.19
C HIS A 45 5.76 3.00 -20.52
N LYS A 46 5.42 1.70 -20.44
CA LYS A 46 6.41 0.61 -20.53
C LYS A 46 7.10 0.52 -21.90
N LEU A 47 6.39 0.84 -22.98
CA LEU A 47 6.89 0.69 -24.36
C LEU A 47 7.70 1.90 -24.82
N THR A 48 7.21 3.12 -24.58
CA THR A 48 7.87 4.37 -25.02
C THR A 48 8.85 4.89 -23.97
N GLY A 49 8.70 4.49 -22.72
CA GLY A 49 9.48 4.99 -21.60
C GLY A 49 9.04 6.36 -21.08
N GLU A 50 8.00 6.97 -21.66
CA GLU A 50 7.49 8.28 -21.27
C GLU A 50 7.07 8.31 -19.80
N LEU A 51 7.40 9.42 -19.12
CA LEU A 51 7.07 9.64 -17.72
C LEU A 51 6.06 10.79 -17.60
N VAL A 52 4.91 10.49 -17.00
CA VAL A 52 3.84 11.47 -16.79
C VAL A 52 3.54 11.57 -15.29
N LEU A 53 3.44 12.80 -14.80
CA LEU A 53 3.02 13.09 -13.43
C LEU A 53 1.52 13.34 -13.36
N SER A 54 0.90 12.99 -12.24
CA SER A 54 -0.49 13.37 -12.00
C SER A 54 -0.65 14.90 -12.05
N PRO A 55 -1.69 15.42 -12.71
CA PRO A 55 -1.94 16.85 -12.78
C PRO A 55 -2.28 17.41 -11.39
N THR A 56 -3.00 16.62 -10.58
CA THR A 56 -3.36 16.96 -9.20
C THR A 56 -2.35 16.41 -8.20
N THR A 57 -2.32 17.06 -7.04
CA THR A 57 -1.52 16.66 -5.88
C THR A 57 -2.44 16.10 -4.80
N GLY A 58 -2.10 14.94 -4.26
CA GLY A 58 -2.77 14.36 -3.10
C GLY A 58 -2.19 14.91 -1.79
N LYS A 59 -3.06 15.08 -0.80
CA LYS A 59 -2.70 15.45 0.58
C LYS A 59 -3.36 14.49 1.55
N VAL A 60 -2.69 14.27 2.68
CA VAL A 60 -3.22 13.49 3.80
C VAL A 60 -3.82 14.48 4.80
N ILE A 61 -5.02 14.18 5.29
CA ILE A 61 -5.65 14.94 6.37
C ILE A 61 -5.51 14.11 7.64
N VAL A 62 -4.81 14.67 8.62
CA VAL A 62 -4.60 14.04 9.92
C VAL A 62 -5.60 14.66 10.88
N THR A 63 -6.41 13.82 11.51
CA THR A 63 -7.45 14.23 12.44
C THR A 63 -7.29 13.48 13.75
N GLU A 64 -7.42 14.19 14.86
CA GLU A 64 -7.45 13.58 16.18
C GLU A 64 -8.85 13.03 16.48
N PRO A 65 -9.00 11.74 16.84
CA PRO A 65 -10.29 11.15 17.16
C PRO A 65 -10.81 11.65 18.51
N HIS A 66 -12.06 12.14 18.55
CA HIS A 66 -12.68 12.67 19.77
C HIS A 66 -13.25 11.60 20.71
N SER A 67 -13.48 10.39 20.20
CA SER A 67 -14.02 9.25 20.95
C SER A 67 -13.39 7.94 20.46
N PRO A 68 -13.36 6.89 21.30
CA PRO A 68 -12.97 5.55 20.85
C PRO A 68 -13.84 5.08 19.68
N MET A 69 -13.20 4.50 18.67
CA MET A 69 -13.87 4.02 17.47
C MET A 69 -13.28 2.66 17.09
N GLY A 70 -14.14 1.67 16.91
CA GLY A 70 -13.72 0.34 16.46
C GLY A 70 -13.09 0.36 15.06
N PRO A 71 -12.31 -0.68 14.69
CA PRO A 71 -11.61 -0.74 13.42
C PRO A 71 -12.58 -0.79 12.24
N ARG A 72 -12.39 0.12 11.30
CA ARG A 72 -13.07 0.14 10.01
C ARG A 72 -12.06 -0.05 8.89
N ILE A 73 -12.22 -1.09 8.08
CA ILE A 73 -11.38 -1.32 6.90
C ILE A 73 -11.72 -0.23 5.87
N THR A 74 -10.71 0.56 5.51
CA THR A 74 -10.83 1.64 4.52
C THR A 74 -10.27 1.21 3.16
N PHE A 75 -9.33 0.28 3.15
CA PHE A 75 -8.78 -0.26 1.91
C PHE A 75 -8.35 -1.72 2.09
N SER A 76 -8.76 -2.56 1.14
CA SER A 76 -8.34 -3.95 1.01
C SER A 76 -8.40 -4.36 -0.45
N GLN A 77 -7.69 -5.42 -0.81
CA GLN A 77 -7.73 -6.00 -2.15
C GLN A 77 -8.38 -7.38 -2.09
N SER A 78 -9.48 -7.55 -2.84
CA SER A 78 -10.24 -8.80 -2.88
C SER A 78 -9.53 -9.91 -3.66
N GLN A 79 -8.74 -9.54 -4.67
CA GLN A 79 -7.97 -10.48 -5.47
C GLN A 79 -6.57 -9.92 -5.71
N VAL A 80 -5.55 -10.74 -5.44
CA VAL A 80 -4.16 -10.43 -5.77
C VAL A 80 -3.62 -11.51 -6.69
N ARG A 81 -3.05 -11.12 -7.83
CA ARG A 81 -2.41 -12.04 -8.79
C ARG A 81 -0.91 -11.92 -8.64
N ALA A 82 -0.24 -13.06 -8.62
CA ALA A 82 1.19 -13.13 -8.42
C ALA A 82 1.79 -14.28 -9.23
N GLU A 83 3.06 -14.12 -9.59
CA GLU A 83 3.83 -15.19 -10.22
C GLU A 83 4.27 -16.20 -9.17
N GLU A 84 4.36 -17.46 -9.55
CA GLU A 84 4.85 -18.51 -8.66
C GLU A 84 6.27 -18.18 -8.16
N GLY A 85 6.50 -18.32 -6.87
CA GLY A 85 7.77 -17.95 -6.22
C GLY A 85 7.97 -16.45 -5.97
N SER A 86 7.02 -15.58 -6.36
CA SER A 86 7.09 -14.15 -6.05
C SER A 86 6.50 -13.83 -4.66
N TYR A 87 7.01 -12.77 -4.03
CA TYR A 87 6.45 -12.27 -2.77
C TYR A 87 5.22 -11.41 -3.04
N VAL A 88 4.16 -11.64 -2.26
CA VAL A 88 2.88 -10.94 -2.38
C VAL A 88 2.61 -10.13 -1.13
N ARG A 89 2.06 -8.93 -1.32
CA ARG A 89 1.52 -8.10 -0.22
C ARG A 89 0.00 -8.08 -0.33
N ILE A 90 -0.67 -8.49 0.73
CA ILE A 90 -2.13 -8.44 0.85
C ILE A 90 -2.46 -7.24 1.75
N PRO A 91 -2.91 -6.10 1.18
CA PRO A 91 -3.17 -4.91 1.96
C PRO A 91 -4.45 -5.06 2.78
N CYS A 92 -4.36 -4.69 4.07
CA CYS A 92 -5.50 -4.47 4.95
C CYS A 92 -5.23 -3.16 5.69
N VAL A 93 -5.88 -2.08 5.25
CA VAL A 93 -5.75 -0.75 5.86
C VAL A 93 -7.04 -0.45 6.58
N SER A 94 -6.94 -0.09 7.86
CA SER A 94 -8.09 0.26 8.68
C SER A 94 -7.84 1.49 9.54
N THR A 95 -8.91 2.14 9.94
CA THR A 95 -8.90 3.26 10.87
C THR A 95 -9.59 2.86 12.17
N ALA A 96 -8.95 3.15 13.31
CA ALA A 96 -9.47 2.85 14.64
C ALA A 96 -8.85 3.79 15.67
N GLN A 97 -9.51 3.97 16.82
CA GLN A 97 -8.95 4.58 18.01
C GLN A 97 -9.34 3.74 19.23
N PRO A 98 -8.39 3.08 19.94
CA PRO A 98 -6.94 3.05 19.69
C PRO A 98 -6.53 2.32 18.40
N ALA A 99 -5.25 2.39 18.04
CA ALA A 99 -4.71 1.75 16.83
C ALA A 99 -5.03 0.22 16.81
N PRO A 100 -5.42 -0.33 15.65
CA PRO A 100 -5.87 -1.71 15.55
C PRO A 100 -4.70 -2.70 15.52
N ASP A 101 -4.97 -3.94 15.94
CA ASP A 101 -4.08 -5.08 15.73
C ASP A 101 -4.49 -5.85 14.47
N TYR A 102 -3.50 -6.34 13.72
CA TYR A 102 -3.71 -6.96 12.42
C TYR A 102 -3.35 -8.45 12.47
N ARG A 103 -4.33 -9.32 12.16
CA ARG A 103 -4.12 -10.77 12.03
C ARG A 103 -4.52 -11.26 10.65
N LEU A 104 -3.60 -11.95 9.97
CA LEU A 104 -3.88 -12.63 8.70
C LEU A 104 -4.34 -14.06 8.97
N VAL A 105 -5.44 -14.47 8.32
CA VAL A 105 -5.95 -15.86 8.33
C VAL A 105 -5.97 -16.37 6.90
N ILE A 106 -5.43 -17.57 6.68
CA ILE A 106 -5.42 -18.24 5.38
C ILE A 106 -6.45 -19.36 5.44
N ILE A 107 -7.42 -19.32 4.52
CA ILE A 107 -8.40 -20.38 4.33
C ILE A 107 -8.04 -21.08 3.03
N ILE A 108 -7.87 -22.40 3.10
CA ILE A 108 -7.61 -23.25 1.93
C ILE A 108 -8.87 -24.05 1.66
N ASP A 109 -9.52 -23.77 0.53
CA ASP A 109 -10.67 -24.56 0.08
C ASP A 109 -10.14 -25.89 -0.49
N ASN A 110 -10.19 -26.95 0.32
CA ASN A 110 -9.90 -28.32 -0.13
C ASN A 110 -11.06 -28.88 -0.96
N TYR A 111 -11.22 -28.39 -2.18
CA TYR A 111 -11.96 -29.13 -3.21
C TYR A 111 -10.99 -30.02 -3.99
N THR A 112 -10.57 -31.10 -3.35
CA THR A 112 -9.93 -32.24 -4.01
C THR A 112 -11.03 -33.16 -4.54
N TYR A 113 -11.02 -33.43 -5.85
CA TYR A 113 -11.65 -34.63 -6.41
C TYR A 113 -10.82 -35.86 -6.06
#